data_AF-A0AA35V9N0-F1
#
_entry.id   AF-A0AA35V9N0-F1
#
_cell.length_a   1.000
_cell.length_b   1.000
_cell.length_c   1.000
_cell.angle_alpha   90.00
_cell.angle_beta   90.00
_cell.angle_gamma   90.00
#
_symmetry.space_group_name_H-M   'P 1'
#
loop_
_entity.id
_entity.type
_entity.pdbx_description
1 polymer ?
#
loop_
_entity_poly.entity_id
_entity_poly.type
_entity_poly.pdbx_seq_one_letter_code
_entity_poly.pdbx_strand_id
1 'polypeptide(L)'
;MSIFAIYRRSPPLFGKLYALARPEYEQTDLLHQLVSQLSPKILKSEGVPVYRASQCCGEFIVTFPRTYHAGFSCGFNCVEAVDVAPIDWMEHGQGVVEVYSQQRRKTSISHDNLLLAREGIRALWEASFFNKETCENLYWKHVCGKNGILTNAVKVVEAAFNNISFLLQMFSYAGFWNYSITTNMFSGWN
;
A
#
# COMPACT_ATOMS: atom_id res chain seq x y z
N MET A 1 4.01 5.25 -25.57
CA MET A 1 3.07 6.10 -24.81
C MET A 1 2.00 5.21 -24.20
N SER A 2 1.66 5.42 -22.93
CA SER A 2 0.60 4.70 -22.21
C SER A 2 -0.48 5.67 -21.74
N ILE A 3 -1.74 5.26 -21.74
CA ILE A 3 -2.86 6.07 -21.25
C ILE A 3 -3.50 5.36 -20.06
N PHE A 4 -3.71 6.10 -18.97
CA PHE A 4 -4.33 5.60 -17.74
C PHE A 4 -5.62 6.36 -17.42
N ALA A 5 -6.64 5.63 -17.01
CA ALA A 5 -7.82 6.12 -16.31
C ALA A 5 -7.63 5.86 -14.81
N ILE A 6 -7.76 6.90 -13.98
CA ILE A 6 -7.51 6.85 -12.54
C ILE A 6 -8.76 7.32 -11.81
N TYR A 7 -9.18 6.57 -10.79
CA TYR A 7 -10.34 6.93 -9.98
C TYR A 7 -10.15 6.50 -8.51
N ARG A 8 -10.63 7.34 -7.60
CA ARG A 8 -10.47 7.11 -6.16
C ARG A 8 -11.43 6.02 -5.70
N ARG A 9 -10.93 5.02 -4.95
CA ARG A 9 -11.80 4.05 -4.28
C ARG A 9 -12.62 4.76 -3.21
N SER A 10 -13.93 4.59 -3.24
CA SER A 10 -14.83 4.90 -2.13
C SER A 10 -15.65 3.65 -1.77
N PRO A 11 -16.06 3.47 -0.50
CA PRO A 11 -16.88 2.32 -0.12
C PRO A 11 -18.19 2.18 -0.95
N PRO A 12 -18.94 3.27 -1.21
CA PRO A 12 -20.12 3.19 -2.09
C PRO A 12 -19.75 2.81 -3.54
N LEU A 13 -18.58 3.26 -4.00
CA LEU A 13 -18.10 2.97 -5.34
C LEU A 13 -17.71 1.50 -5.52
N PHE A 14 -17.11 0.87 -4.51
CA PHE A 14 -16.69 -0.54 -4.63
C PHE A 14 -17.88 -1.45 -4.93
N GLY A 15 -18.98 -1.31 -4.17
CA GLY A 15 -20.21 -2.08 -4.41
C GLY A 15 -20.85 -1.77 -5.78
N LYS A 16 -20.84 -0.50 -6.20
CA LYS A 16 -21.35 -0.10 -7.53
C LYS A 16 -20.50 -0.64 -8.68
N LEU A 17 -19.17 -0.52 -8.61
CA LEU A 17 -18.26 -1.09 -9.61
C LEU A 17 -18.44 -2.61 -9.71
N TYR A 18 -18.63 -3.25 -8.56
CA TYR A 18 -18.85 -4.68 -8.47
C TYR A 18 -20.15 -5.09 -9.19
N ALA A 19 -21.22 -4.31 -9.00
CA ALA A 19 -22.49 -4.51 -9.71
C ALA A 19 -22.37 -4.21 -11.21
N LEU A 20 -21.66 -3.15 -11.60
CA LEU A 20 -21.46 -2.75 -13.01
C LEU A 20 -20.55 -3.71 -13.78
N ALA A 21 -19.61 -4.34 -13.09
CA ALA A 21 -18.72 -5.35 -13.68
C ALA A 21 -19.41 -6.73 -13.87
N ARG A 22 -20.69 -6.88 -13.47
CA ARG A 22 -21.45 -8.13 -13.61
C ARG A 22 -22.73 -7.94 -14.43
N PRO A 23 -22.93 -8.75 -15.48
CA PRO A 23 -24.29 -9.16 -15.85
C PRO A 23 -24.68 -10.52 -15.24
N GLU A 24 -23.79 -11.53 -15.18
CA GLU A 24 -24.27 -12.94 -15.13
C GLU A 24 -23.46 -13.99 -14.31
N TYR A 25 -22.41 -13.67 -13.53
CA TYR A 25 -21.65 -14.71 -12.78
C TYR A 25 -21.49 -14.47 -11.27
N GLU A 26 -21.60 -15.53 -10.47
CA GLU A 26 -21.56 -15.59 -9.00
C GLU A 26 -20.18 -15.38 -8.34
N GLN A 27 -19.13 -14.98 -9.06
CA GLN A 27 -17.77 -14.98 -8.50
C GLN A 27 -17.46 -13.76 -7.63
N THR A 28 -17.38 -13.92 -6.30
CA THR A 28 -17.25 -12.84 -5.29
C THR A 28 -15.95 -12.01 -5.36
N ASP A 29 -14.94 -12.43 -6.12
CA ASP A 29 -13.59 -11.79 -6.16
C ASP A 29 -13.26 -11.01 -7.45
N LEU A 30 -14.24 -10.77 -8.32
CA LEU A 30 -14.05 -10.17 -9.66
C LEU A 30 -13.32 -8.82 -9.70
N LEU A 31 -13.51 -7.95 -8.70
CA LEU A 31 -12.79 -6.66 -8.65
C LEU A 31 -11.32 -6.79 -8.25
N HIS A 32 -10.91 -7.94 -7.72
CA HIS A 32 -9.52 -8.23 -7.40
C HIS A 32 -8.85 -9.10 -8.45
N GLN A 33 -9.64 -9.74 -9.32
CA GLN A 33 -9.13 -10.33 -10.55
C GLN A 33 -8.91 -9.18 -11.53
N LEU A 34 -7.67 -9.00 -11.99
CA LEU A 34 -7.22 -7.93 -12.90
C LEU A 34 -7.84 -7.99 -14.31
N VAL A 35 -8.96 -8.70 -14.47
CA VAL A 35 -9.59 -9.04 -15.75
C VAL A 35 -10.77 -8.13 -16.11
N SER A 36 -11.28 -7.36 -15.15
CA SER A 36 -12.47 -6.50 -15.37
C SER A 36 -12.07 -5.06 -15.70
N GLN A 37 -12.21 -4.64 -16.95
CA GLN A 37 -12.05 -3.25 -17.37
C GLN A 37 -13.42 -2.57 -17.56
N LEU A 38 -13.68 -1.52 -16.79
CA LEU A 38 -14.89 -0.69 -16.95
C LEU A 38 -14.58 0.57 -17.77
N SER A 39 -15.47 0.90 -18.71
CA SER A 39 -15.32 2.10 -19.52
C SER A 39 -15.38 3.36 -18.65
N PRO A 40 -14.45 4.33 -18.81
CA PRO A 40 -14.51 5.62 -18.14
C PRO A 40 -15.83 6.37 -18.35
N LYS A 41 -16.52 6.13 -19.47
CA LYS A 41 -17.84 6.72 -19.74
C LYS A 41 -18.90 6.21 -18.75
N ILE A 42 -18.93 4.90 -18.48
CA ILE A 42 -19.85 4.26 -17.52
C ILE A 42 -19.57 4.77 -16.11
N LEU A 43 -18.28 4.87 -15.75
CA LEU A 43 -17.88 5.42 -14.46
C LEU A 43 -18.36 6.86 -14.28
N LYS A 44 -18.19 7.70 -15.30
CA LYS A 44 -18.65 9.10 -15.25
C LYS A 44 -20.17 9.21 -15.17
N SER A 45 -20.94 8.38 -15.89
CA SER A 45 -22.41 8.39 -15.80
C SER A 45 -22.92 8.00 -14.41
N GLU A 46 -22.15 7.20 -13.68
CA GLU A 46 -22.43 6.78 -12.30
C GLU A 46 -21.93 7.79 -11.24
N GLY A 47 -21.48 8.96 -11.67
CA GLY A 47 -21.00 10.04 -10.78
C GLY A 47 -19.61 9.80 -10.22
N VAL A 48 -18.83 8.89 -10.80
CA VAL A 48 -17.47 8.58 -10.35
C VAL A 48 -16.47 9.54 -11.01
N PRO A 49 -15.68 10.29 -10.23
CA PRO A 49 -14.62 11.13 -10.79
C PRO A 49 -13.54 10.26 -11.43
N VAL A 50 -13.34 10.42 -12.74
CA VAL A 50 -12.30 9.71 -13.51
C VAL A 50 -11.35 10.72 -14.15
N TYR A 51 -10.07 10.53 -13.90
CA TYR A 51 -8.97 11.33 -14.42
C TYR A 51 -8.21 10.55 -15.48
N ARG A 52 -7.65 11.27 -16.47
CA ARG A 52 -6.82 10.70 -17.53
C ARG A 52 -5.38 11.17 -17.36
N ALA A 53 -4.43 10.24 -17.43
CA ALA A 53 -3.01 10.54 -17.56
C ALA A 53 -2.45 9.93 -18.85
N SER A 54 -1.52 10.62 -19.50
CA SER A 54 -0.79 10.12 -20.67
C SER A 54 0.69 10.13 -20.32
N GLN A 55 1.32 8.95 -20.37
CA GLN A 55 2.72 8.74 -20.03
C GLN A 55 3.54 8.56 -21.30
N CYS A 56 4.50 9.46 -21.49
CA CYS A 56 5.53 9.43 -22.53
C CYS A 56 6.82 8.77 -22.00
N CYS A 57 7.79 8.56 -22.90
CA CYS A 57 9.08 8.00 -22.51
C CYS A 57 9.81 8.94 -21.54
N GLY A 58 10.40 8.38 -20.48
CA GLY A 58 11.09 9.15 -19.44
C GLY A 58 10.17 9.79 -18.39
N GLU A 59 8.85 9.59 -18.47
CA GLU A 59 7.89 10.11 -17.49
C GLU A 59 7.48 9.07 -16.45
N PHE A 60 7.19 9.55 -15.24
CA PHE A 60 6.66 8.73 -14.14
C PHE A 60 5.16 8.94 -13.97
N ILE A 61 4.47 7.87 -13.58
CA ILE A 61 3.10 7.92 -13.06
C ILE A 61 3.13 7.44 -11.62
N VAL A 62 2.60 8.25 -10.70
CA VAL A 62 2.49 7.91 -9.28
C VAL A 62 1.03 7.59 -8.97
N THR A 63 0.78 6.39 -8.44
CA THR A 63 -0.55 5.95 -8.00
C THR A 63 -0.64 6.03 -6.47
N PHE A 64 -1.61 6.79 -5.98
CA PHE A 64 -1.78 6.98 -4.54
C PHE A 64 -2.53 5.79 -3.89
N PRO A 65 -2.39 5.61 -2.57
CA PRO A 65 -3.10 4.56 -1.85
C PRO A 65 -4.60 4.62 -2.08
N ARG A 66 -5.24 3.45 -2.21
CA ARG A 66 -6.69 3.31 -2.45
C ARG A 66 -7.16 4.02 -3.74
N THR A 67 -6.32 4.10 -4.76
CA THR A 67 -6.73 4.49 -6.12
C THR A 67 -6.84 3.25 -7.00
N TYR A 68 -7.86 3.23 -7.85
CA TYR A 68 -7.94 2.30 -8.97
C TYR A 68 -7.36 2.95 -10.20
N HIS A 69 -6.69 2.15 -11.02
CA HIS A 69 -6.19 2.58 -12.31
C HIS A 69 -6.37 1.46 -13.34
N ALA A 70 -6.63 1.84 -14.58
CA ALA A 70 -6.69 0.95 -15.74
C ALA A 70 -6.11 1.70 -16.94
N GLY A 71 -5.53 0.99 -17.91
CA GLY A 71 -4.88 1.67 -19.04
C GLY A 71 -4.52 0.76 -20.19
N PHE A 72 -3.96 1.36 -21.24
CA PHE A 72 -3.46 0.65 -22.41
C PHE A 72 -2.24 1.37 -23.01
N SER A 73 -1.42 0.61 -23.73
CA SER A 73 -0.28 1.13 -24.50
C SER A 73 -0.73 1.51 -25.91
N CYS A 74 -0.27 2.65 -26.42
CA CYS A 74 -0.58 3.12 -27.79
C CYS A 74 0.36 2.55 -28.87
N GLY A 75 1.21 1.59 -28.51
CA GLY A 75 2.22 0.97 -29.36
C GLY A 75 3.20 0.16 -28.50
N PHE A 76 4.25 -0.37 -29.12
CA PHE A 76 5.30 -1.08 -28.40
C PHE A 76 5.98 -0.18 -27.36
N ASN A 77 6.11 -0.65 -26.13
CA ASN A 77 6.82 0.02 -25.05
C ASN A 77 7.35 -0.98 -24.02
N CYS A 78 8.23 -0.50 -23.15
CA CYS A 78 8.69 -1.18 -21.94
C CYS A 78 8.38 -0.27 -20.75
N VAL A 79 7.79 -0.82 -19.70
CA VAL A 79 7.44 -0.10 -18.48
C VAL A 79 7.87 -0.92 -17.28
N GLU A 80 8.31 -0.23 -16.23
CA GLU A 80 8.64 -0.82 -14.93
C GLU A 80 7.76 -0.16 -13.86
N ALA A 81 7.37 -0.94 -12.86
CA ALA A 81 6.56 -0.48 -11.75
C ALA A 81 7.09 -1.06 -10.44
N VAL A 82 7.05 -0.25 -9.38
CA VAL A 82 7.46 -0.64 -8.04
C VAL A 82 6.49 -0.05 -7.01
N ASP A 83 6.17 -0.84 -5.99
CA ASP A 83 5.39 -0.39 -4.85
C ASP A 83 6.32 0.28 -3.82
N VAL A 84 5.90 1.44 -3.31
CA VAL A 84 6.59 2.17 -2.24
C VAL A 84 5.65 2.42 -1.06
N ALA A 85 6.18 2.29 0.15
CA ALA A 85 5.44 2.46 1.40
C ALA A 85 6.10 3.55 2.27
N PRO A 86 5.88 4.84 1.94
CA PRO A 86 6.30 5.95 2.81
C PRO A 86 5.57 5.88 4.17
N ILE A 87 6.03 6.66 5.16
CA ILE A 87 5.50 6.56 6.53
C ILE A 87 3.99 6.87 6.61
N ASP A 88 3.51 7.82 5.81
CA ASP A 88 2.10 8.18 5.69
C ASP A 88 1.24 7.06 5.06
N TRP A 89 1.86 6.10 4.36
CA TRP A 89 1.15 4.91 3.87
C TRP A 89 0.72 3.97 5.01
N MET A 90 1.41 3.99 6.16
CA MET A 90 1.19 3.01 7.24
C MET A 90 -0.25 2.97 7.73
N GLU A 91 -0.90 4.14 7.86
CA GLU A 91 -2.31 4.24 8.25
C GLU A 91 -3.25 3.60 7.22
N HIS A 92 -2.94 3.75 5.92
CA HIS A 92 -3.69 3.11 4.86
C HIS A 92 -3.50 1.59 4.85
N GLY A 93 -2.29 1.11 5.10
CA GLY A 93 -1.96 -0.31 5.19
C GLY A 93 -2.76 -1.02 6.29
N GLN A 94 -2.88 -0.40 7.47
CA GLN A 94 -3.62 -0.97 8.60
C GLN A 94 -5.08 -1.27 8.25
N GLY A 95 -5.78 -0.28 7.66
CA GLY A 95 -7.17 -0.45 7.25
C GLY A 95 -7.35 -1.54 6.18
N VAL A 96 -6.35 -1.79 5.34
CA VAL A 96 -6.39 -2.88 4.35
C VAL A 96 -6.26 -4.25 5.02
N VAL A 97 -5.37 -4.39 6.00
CA VAL A 97 -5.21 -5.65 6.77
C VAL A 97 -6.51 -6.04 7.45
N GLU A 98 -7.19 -5.09 8.09
CA GLU A 98 -8.47 -5.32 8.76
C GLU A 98 -9.56 -5.79 7.77
N VAL A 99 -9.69 -5.11 6.64
CA VAL A 99 -10.64 -5.49 5.58
C VAL A 99 -10.30 -6.86 5.01
N TYR A 100 -9.02 -7.17 4.79
CA TYR A 100 -8.59 -8.46 4.25
C TYR A 100 -8.84 -9.59 5.25
N SER A 101 -8.64 -9.35 6.55
CA SER A 101 -8.99 -10.27 7.61
C SER A 101 -10.49 -10.61 7.61
N GLN A 102 -11.36 -9.60 7.51
CA GLN A 102 -12.82 -9.79 7.38
C GLN A 102 -13.19 -10.59 6.12
N GLN A 103 -12.47 -10.39 5.03
CA GLN A 103 -12.64 -11.11 3.76
C GLN A 103 -11.95 -12.48 3.72
N ARG A 104 -11.27 -12.89 4.81
CA ARG A 104 -10.42 -14.09 4.88
C ARG A 104 -9.40 -14.18 3.74
N ARG A 105 -8.86 -13.03 3.34
CA ARG A 105 -7.89 -12.87 2.26
C ARG A 105 -6.47 -12.78 2.84
N LYS A 106 -5.53 -13.48 2.20
CA LYS A 106 -4.10 -13.37 2.55
C LYS A 106 -3.54 -12.02 2.10
N THR A 107 -2.69 -11.41 2.92
CA THR A 107 -1.88 -10.25 2.55
C THR A 107 -0.60 -10.71 1.84
N SER A 108 -0.09 -9.89 0.92
CA SER A 108 1.18 -10.18 0.23
C SER A 108 2.41 -9.89 1.08
N ILE A 109 2.24 -9.06 2.12
CA ILE A 109 3.30 -8.63 3.05
C ILE A 109 2.76 -8.62 4.49
N SER A 110 3.66 -8.68 5.47
CA SER A 110 3.33 -8.45 6.88
C SER A 110 3.41 -6.96 7.18
N HIS A 111 2.24 -6.33 7.38
CA HIS A 111 2.15 -4.90 7.71
C HIS A 111 2.73 -4.61 9.09
N ASP A 112 2.53 -5.49 10.06
CA ASP A 112 3.13 -5.39 11.40
C ASP A 112 4.66 -5.32 11.30
N ASN A 113 5.29 -6.16 10.47
CA ASN A 113 6.74 -6.10 10.28
C ASN A 113 7.23 -4.77 9.69
N LEU A 114 6.41 -4.10 8.86
CA LEU A 114 6.73 -2.78 8.32
C LEU A 114 6.56 -1.66 9.36
N LEU A 115 5.56 -1.75 10.23
CA LEU A 115 5.39 -0.84 11.36
C LEU A 115 6.55 -0.95 12.36
N LEU A 116 7.09 -2.16 12.51
CA LEU A 116 8.23 -2.47 13.36
C LEU A 116 9.58 -2.09 12.73
N ALA A 117 9.57 -1.17 11.74
CA ALA A 117 10.76 -0.77 11.00
C ALA A 117 11.94 -0.46 11.92
N ARG A 118 12.93 -1.36 11.85
CA ARG A 118 14.19 -1.34 12.59
C ARG A 118 14.91 0.01 12.51
N GLU A 119 14.76 0.71 11.40
CA GLU A 119 15.38 2.01 11.14
C GLU A 119 14.85 3.11 12.07
N GLY A 120 13.54 3.11 12.39
CA GLY A 120 12.97 4.07 13.33
C GLY A 120 13.45 3.83 14.77
N ILE A 121 13.53 2.56 15.18
CA ILE A 121 14.06 2.17 16.50
C ILE A 121 15.56 2.51 16.59
N ARG A 122 16.34 2.21 15.53
CA ARG A 122 17.77 2.55 15.46
C ARG A 122 18.00 4.05 15.58
N ALA A 123 17.26 4.85 14.80
CA ALA A 123 17.43 6.30 14.78
C ALA A 123 17.03 6.95 16.12
N LEU A 124 15.98 6.46 16.78
CA LEU A 124 15.61 6.89 18.14
C LEU A 124 16.68 6.53 19.17
N TRP A 125 17.26 5.33 19.08
CA TRP A 125 18.34 4.88 19.94
C TRP A 125 19.59 5.75 19.73
N GLU A 126 19.99 6.01 18.48
CA GLU A 126 21.12 6.88 18.15
C GLU A 126 20.93 8.32 18.64
N ALA A 127 19.74 8.88 18.46
CA ALA A 127 19.41 10.24 18.90
C ALA A 127 19.40 10.36 20.44
N SER A 128 18.91 9.33 21.15
CA SER A 128 18.72 9.38 22.60
C SER A 128 19.99 9.03 23.39
N PHE A 129 20.78 8.07 22.90
CA PHE A 129 21.96 7.56 23.63
C PHE A 129 23.29 8.17 23.17
N PHE A 130 23.41 8.52 21.88
CA PHE A 130 24.65 9.09 21.33
C PHE A 130 24.55 10.58 21.01
N ASN A 131 23.39 11.21 21.28
CA ASN A 131 23.10 12.62 21.01
C ASN A 131 23.45 13.05 19.58
N LYS A 132 23.31 12.12 18.62
CA LYS A 132 23.74 12.29 17.23
C LYS A 132 22.58 12.88 16.43
N GLU A 133 22.62 14.17 16.15
CA GLU A 133 21.56 14.88 15.42
C GLU A 133 21.86 14.99 13.91
N THR A 134 21.65 13.89 13.18
CA THR A 134 21.61 13.91 11.71
C THR A 134 20.21 14.27 11.19
N CYS A 135 20.10 14.71 9.93
CA CYS A 135 18.79 14.94 9.29
C CYS A 135 17.88 13.69 9.35
N GLU A 136 18.46 12.50 9.21
CA GLU A 136 17.76 11.22 9.34
C GLU A 136 17.25 10.99 10.78
N ASN A 137 18.09 11.22 11.79
CA ASN A 137 17.70 11.06 13.19
C ASN A 137 16.63 12.06 13.61
N LEU A 138 16.70 13.31 13.11
CA LEU A 138 15.68 14.32 13.36
C LEU A 138 14.35 13.97 12.68
N TYR A 139 14.39 13.47 11.44
CA TYR A 139 13.20 12.97 10.74
C TYR A 139 12.53 11.83 11.51
N TRP A 140 13.29 10.81 11.93
CA TRP A 140 12.74 9.69 12.69
C TRP A 140 12.28 10.09 14.09
N LYS A 141 12.96 11.03 14.76
CA LYS A 141 12.52 11.60 16.04
C LYS A 141 11.17 12.33 15.90
N HIS A 142 10.95 13.01 14.77
CA HIS A 142 9.65 13.62 14.47
C HIS A 142 8.57 12.56 14.21
N VAL A 143 8.86 11.59 13.34
CA VAL A 143 7.94 10.52 12.94
C VAL A 143 7.55 9.58 14.08
N CYS A 144 8.48 9.31 15.01
CA CYS A 144 8.30 8.39 16.13
C CYS A 144 8.12 9.12 17.48
N GLY A 145 7.99 10.45 17.47
CA GLY A 145 7.74 11.23 18.68
C GLY A 145 6.36 10.93 19.28
N LYS A 146 6.05 11.49 20.45
CA LYS A 146 4.80 11.22 21.19
C LYS A 146 3.50 11.32 20.36
N ASN A 147 3.51 12.22 19.36
CA ASN A 147 2.40 12.48 18.43
C ASN A 147 2.76 12.16 16.97
N GLY A 148 3.86 11.44 16.74
CA GLY A 148 4.34 11.12 15.40
C GLY A 148 3.46 10.06 14.73
N ILE A 149 3.48 10.05 13.39
CA ILE A 149 2.63 9.18 12.56
C ILE A 149 2.86 7.71 12.90
N LEU A 150 4.11 7.28 13.06
CA LEU A 150 4.41 5.88 13.37
C LEU A 150 3.92 5.49 14.77
N THR A 151 4.10 6.38 15.75
CA THR A 151 3.63 6.16 17.12
C THR A 151 2.12 6.02 17.19
N ASN A 152 1.37 6.80 16.41
CA ASN A 152 -0.08 6.67 16.34
C ASN A 152 -0.48 5.35 15.67
N ALA A 153 0.19 4.96 14.58
CA ALA A 153 -0.07 3.69 13.91
C ALA A 153 0.18 2.49 14.84
N VAL A 154 1.28 2.49 15.61
CA VAL A 154 1.60 1.43 16.57
C VAL A 154 0.58 1.37 17.71
N LYS A 155 0.13 2.51 18.24
CA LYS A 155 -0.91 2.54 19.30
C LYS A 155 -2.23 1.95 18.84
N VAL A 156 -2.61 2.14 17.57
CA VAL A 156 -3.82 1.54 17.00
C VAL A 156 -3.71 0.01 17.01
N VAL A 157 -2.55 -0.52 16.62
CA VAL A 157 -2.27 -1.96 16.68
C VAL A 157 -2.26 -2.45 18.14
N GLU A 158 -1.56 -1.78 19.04
CA GLU A 158 -1.50 -2.15 20.46
C GLU A 158 -2.90 -2.15 21.12
N ALA A 159 -3.74 -1.16 20.82
CA ALA A 159 -5.12 -1.13 21.31
C ALA A 159 -5.99 -2.27 20.76
N ALA A 160 -5.70 -2.75 19.54
CA ALA A 160 -6.37 -3.90 18.94
C ALA A 160 -5.91 -5.23 19.56
N PHE A 161 -4.65 -5.30 20.01
CA PHE A 161 -4.05 -6.45 20.69
C PHE A 161 -3.88 -6.14 22.18
N ASN A 162 -4.93 -6.33 23.00
CA ASN A 162 -4.91 -6.18 24.48
C ASN A 162 -3.93 -7.16 25.19
N ASN A 163 -2.64 -7.19 24.86
CA ASN A 163 -1.67 -8.08 25.47
C ASN A 163 -0.21 -7.55 25.36
N ILE A 164 0.33 -7.15 26.51
CA ILE A 164 1.73 -6.70 26.74
C ILE A 164 2.78 -7.70 26.21
N SER A 165 2.41 -8.97 26.00
CA SER A 165 3.27 -10.03 25.45
C SER A 165 3.84 -9.72 24.05
N PHE A 166 3.09 -8.98 23.21
CA PHE A 166 3.52 -8.68 21.83
C PHE A 166 4.75 -7.75 21.79
N LEU A 167 4.80 -6.74 22.67
CA LEU A 167 5.93 -5.81 22.80
C LEU A 167 7.22 -6.51 23.28
N LEU A 168 7.10 -7.58 24.08
CA LEU A 168 8.27 -8.35 24.54
C LEU A 168 8.81 -9.29 23.47
N GLN A 169 7.94 -9.83 22.59
CA GLN A 169 8.38 -10.58 21.41
C GLN A 169 9.10 -9.68 20.39
N MET A 170 8.74 -8.39 20.31
CA MET A 170 9.38 -7.41 19.42
C MET A 170 10.87 -7.17 19.70
N PHE A 171 11.31 -7.25 20.95
CA PHE A 171 12.75 -7.12 21.27
C PHE A 171 13.54 -8.39 20.92
N SER A 172 12.89 -9.56 20.90
CA SER A 172 13.52 -10.85 20.57
C SER A 172 13.74 -11.03 19.06
N TYR A 173 12.81 -10.53 18.22
CA TYR A 173 12.89 -10.66 16.76
C TYR A 173 13.94 -9.76 16.09
N ALA A 174 14.54 -8.80 16.81
CA ALA A 174 15.64 -7.97 16.30
C ALA A 174 16.93 -8.77 15.97
N GLY A 175 16.99 -10.06 16.34
CA GLY A 175 18.15 -10.94 16.11
C GLY A 175 18.07 -11.86 14.89
N PHE A 176 16.97 -11.92 14.14
CA PHE A 176 16.84 -12.84 13.00
C PHE A 176 16.12 -12.13 11.86
N TRP A 177 16.79 -11.95 10.73
CA TRP A 177 16.32 -12.03 9.32
C TRP A 177 17.40 -11.36 8.44
N ASN A 178 18.46 -12.12 8.14
CA ASN A 178 19.32 -11.88 6.97
C ASN A 178 18.60 -12.51 5.78
N TYR A 179 17.86 -11.75 4.96
CA TYR A 179 17.44 -12.26 3.65
C TYR A 179 17.58 -11.23 2.53
N SER A 180 18.38 -11.66 1.55
CA SER A 180 18.52 -11.14 0.21
C SER A 180 17.18 -10.85 -0.45
N ILE A 181 17.09 -9.69 -1.11
CA ILE A 181 16.06 -9.38 -2.08
C ILE A 181 16.41 -10.15 -3.36
N THR A 182 15.72 -11.26 -3.63
CA THR A 182 15.77 -11.96 -4.91
C THR A 182 14.85 -11.28 -5.91
N THR A 183 15.44 -10.82 -7.01
CA THR A 183 14.74 -10.40 -8.23
C THR A 183 14.04 -11.61 -8.86
N ASN A 184 12.71 -11.61 -8.90
CA ASN A 184 11.98 -12.48 -9.82
C ASN A 184 11.41 -11.64 -10.96
N MET A 185 12.09 -11.71 -12.10
CA MET A 185 11.51 -11.41 -13.41
C MET A 185 10.33 -12.36 -13.63
N PHE A 186 9.13 -11.84 -13.86
CA PHE A 186 8.09 -12.61 -14.53
C PHE A 186 8.11 -12.28 -16.02
N SER A 187 8.75 -13.17 -16.79
CA SER A 187 8.46 -13.41 -18.19
C SER A 187 7.13 -14.17 -18.29
N GLY A 188 6.17 -13.66 -19.05
CA GLY A 188 4.89 -14.33 -19.27
C GLY A 188 4.11 -13.75 -20.43
N TRP A 189 4.61 -13.93 -21.65
CA TRP A 189 3.80 -13.92 -22.87
C TRP A 189 3.97 -15.27 -23.55
N ASN A 190 2.92 -16.09 -23.49
CA ASN A 190 2.37 -16.95 -24.54
C ASN A 190 1.19 -17.73 -23.98
#